data_AF-A0A9W9LB59-F1
#
_entry.id   AF-A0A9W9LB59-F1
#
_cell.length_a   1.000
_cell.length_b   1.000
_cell.length_c   1.000
_cell.angle_alpha   90.00
_cell.angle_beta   90.00
_cell.angle_gamma   90.00
#
_symmetry.space_group_name_H-M   'P 1'
#
loop_
_entity.id
_entity.type
_entity.pdbx_description
1 polymer ?
#
loop_
_entity_poly.entity_id
_entity_poly.type
_entity_poly.pdbx_seq_one_letter_code
_entity_poly.pdbx_strand_id
1 'polypeptide(L)'
;MTARTDGCLRAKNGQVFAIAEVKPNARSHKRRPEVLWQETGEMIAWLMHDVRNKRKRPPASILTSFYRRLVVSQAKRSIYLTLASCDARYIEYLKSGLIKTEPSLPENPRPELPLLMMQQYGPWNISE
;
A
#
# COMPACT_ATOMS: atom_id res chain seq x y z
N MET A 1 -13.43 8.15 8.54
CA MET A 1 -13.04 6.74 8.72
C MET A 1 -11.57 6.73 9.08
N THR A 2 -11.22 6.13 10.23
CA THR A 2 -9.84 6.03 10.72
C THR A 2 -9.53 4.55 10.76
N ALA A 3 -8.56 4.09 9.95
CA ALA A 3 -8.11 2.70 10.00
C ALA A 3 -7.34 2.49 11.30
N ARG A 4 -7.80 1.57 12.16
CA ARG A 4 -7.06 1.14 13.35
C ARG A 4 -6.07 0.07 12.93
N THR A 5 -4.81 0.28 13.27
CA THR A 5 -3.71 -0.67 13.05
C THR A 5 -3.25 -1.23 14.38
N ASP A 6 -2.74 -2.47 14.40
CA ASP A 6 -2.20 -3.05 15.64
C ASP A 6 -0.90 -2.36 16.09
N GLY A 7 -0.11 -1.87 15.14
CA GLY A 7 1.09 -1.10 15.41
C GLY A 7 1.64 -0.39 14.18
N CYS A 8 2.68 0.40 14.38
CA CYS A 8 3.40 1.01 13.26
C CYS A 8 4.86 1.31 13.62
N LEU A 9 5.73 1.17 12.63
CA LEU A 9 7.13 1.58 12.73
C LEU A 9 7.22 3.08 12.49
N ARG A 10 7.76 3.83 13.46
CA ARG A 10 7.93 5.28 13.38
C ARG A 10 9.40 5.67 13.38
N ALA A 11 9.73 6.69 12.59
CA ALA A 11 11.01 7.36 12.67
C ALA A 11 11.13 8.20 13.94
N LYS A 12 12.36 8.65 14.24
CA LYS A 12 12.62 9.66 15.28
C LYS A 12 11.82 10.96 15.09
N ASN A 13 11.52 11.34 13.85
CA ASN A 13 10.71 12.52 13.53
C ASN A 13 9.18 12.26 13.58
N GLY A 14 8.75 11.12 14.12
CA GLY A 14 7.33 10.75 14.25
C GLY A 14 6.67 10.20 12.99
N GLN A 15 7.34 10.26 11.84
CA GLN A 15 6.81 9.76 10.58
C GLN A 15 6.67 8.24 10.57
N VAL A 16 5.51 7.73 10.13
CA VAL A 16 5.29 6.29 9.96
C VAL A 16 6.04 5.79 8.72
N PHE A 17 6.75 4.67 8.85
CA PHE A 17 7.50 3.98 7.77
C PHE A 17 6.87 2.66 7.35
N ALA A 18 6.25 1.95 8.29
CA ALA A 18 5.50 0.73 8.02
C ALA A 18 4.34 0.60 9.00
N ILE A 19 3.29 -0.09 8.58
CA ILE A 19 2.23 -0.58 9.46
C ILE A 19 2.58 -2.01 9.88
N ALA A 20 2.25 -2.36 11.13
CA ALA A 20 2.38 -3.70 11.68
C ALA A 20 0.99 -4.24 12.04
N GLU A 21 0.65 -5.43 11.53
CA GLU A 21 -0.67 -6.07 11.68
C GLU A 21 -0.55 -7.51 12.18
N VAL A 22 -1.50 -7.95 12.99
CA VAL A 22 -1.65 -9.33 13.44
C VAL A 22 -3.03 -9.82 13.05
N LYS A 23 -3.09 -10.82 12.17
CA LYS A 23 -4.32 -11.40 11.67
C LYS A 23 -4.54 -12.77 12.32
N PRO A 24 -5.71 -13.01 12.95
CA PRO A 24 -5.97 -14.27 13.66
C PRO A 24 -6.12 -15.47 12.70
N ASN A 25 -6.52 -15.20 11.45
CA ASN A 25 -6.78 -16.22 10.45
C ASN A 25 -5.56 -16.46 9.55
N ALA A 26 -5.44 -17.69 9.03
CA ALA A 26 -4.47 -17.97 7.98
C ALA A 26 -4.84 -17.21 6.70
N ARG A 27 -3.83 -16.66 6.02
CA ARG A 27 -4.01 -15.94 4.77
C ARG A 27 -4.39 -16.91 3.65
N SER A 28 -5.39 -16.57 2.83
CA SER A 28 -5.69 -17.31 1.60
C SER A 28 -6.29 -16.39 0.54
N HIS A 29 -5.59 -16.21 -0.58
CA HIS A 29 -6.07 -15.39 -1.69
C HIS A 29 -7.42 -15.85 -2.27
N LYS A 30 -7.69 -17.16 -2.23
CA LYS A 30 -8.91 -17.74 -2.84
C LYS A 30 -10.00 -18.02 -1.81
N ARG A 31 -9.65 -18.55 -0.64
CA ARG A 31 -10.64 -19.05 0.33
C ARG A 31 -11.03 -18.02 1.38
N ARG A 32 -10.14 -17.07 1.69
CA ARG A 32 -10.32 -16.04 2.72
C ARG A 32 -9.59 -14.73 2.34
N PRO A 33 -10.09 -14.02 1.30
CA PRO A 33 -9.47 -12.81 0.79
C PRO A 33 -9.67 -11.58 1.71
N GLU A 34 -10.45 -11.70 2.78
CA GLU A 34 -10.85 -10.58 3.64
C GLU A 34 -9.64 -9.89 4.27
N VAL A 35 -8.61 -10.67 4.63
CA VAL A 35 -7.33 -10.13 5.14
C VAL A 35 -6.68 -9.20 4.11
N LEU A 36 -6.69 -9.59 2.84
CA LEU A 36 -6.07 -8.82 1.76
C LEU A 36 -6.87 -7.55 1.46
N TRP A 37 -8.21 -7.64 1.50
CA TRP A 37 -9.08 -6.48 1.35
C TRP A 37 -8.88 -5.48 2.49
N GLN A 38 -8.78 -5.97 3.72
CA GLN A 38 -8.52 -5.12 4.87
C GLN A 38 -7.17 -4.42 4.75
N GLU A 39 -6.09 -5.15 4.46
CA GLU A 39 -4.74 -4.57 4.29
C GLU A 39 -4.69 -3.56 3.15
N THR A 40 -5.41 -3.83 2.05
CA THR A 40 -5.54 -2.88 0.94
C THR A 40 -6.26 -1.61 1.38
N GLY A 41 -7.35 -1.73 2.15
CA GLY A 41 -8.06 -0.59 2.72
C GLY A 41 -7.20 0.25 3.67
N GLU A 42 -6.40 -0.40 4.52
CA GLU A 42 -5.43 0.26 5.40
C GLU A 42 -4.38 1.05 4.60
N MET A 43 -3.86 0.48 3.51
CA MET A 43 -2.91 1.18 2.63
C MET A 43 -3.54 2.38 1.93
N ILE A 44 -4.76 2.26 1.42
CA ILE A 44 -5.49 3.38 0.79
C ILE A 44 -5.73 4.49 1.82
N ALA A 45 -6.19 4.14 3.02
CA ALA A 45 -6.41 5.11 4.10
C ALA A 45 -5.11 5.84 4.46
N TRP A 46 -3.99 5.13 4.51
CA TRP A 46 -2.68 5.73 4.77
C TRP A 46 -2.23 6.67 3.63
N LEU A 47 -2.40 6.26 2.37
CA LEU A 47 -2.12 7.14 1.22
C LEU A 47 -2.97 8.41 1.26
N MET A 48 -4.28 8.30 1.54
CA MET A 48 -5.17 9.44 1.69
C MET A 48 -4.76 10.35 2.86
N HIS A 49 -4.32 9.78 3.98
CA HIS A 49 -3.79 10.54 5.11
C HIS A 49 -2.55 11.33 4.71
N ASP A 50 -1.60 10.72 4.00
CA ASP A 50 -0.39 11.41 3.54
C ASP A 50 -0.70 12.54 2.56
N VAL A 51 -1.69 12.33 1.67
CA VAL A 51 -2.20 13.35 0.75
C VAL A 51 -2.79 14.53 1.51
N ARG A 52 -3.69 14.29 2.47
CA ARG A 52 -4.34 15.34 3.27
C ARG A 52 -3.35 16.15 4.08
N ASN A 53 -2.35 15.49 4.66
CA ASN A 53 -1.33 16.12 5.50
C ASN A 53 -0.12 16.64 4.72
N LYS A 54 -0.18 16.65 3.38
CA LYS A 54 0.90 17.12 2.50
C LYS A 54 2.27 16.56 2.88
N ARG A 55 2.33 15.27 3.26
CA ARG A 55 3.55 14.65 3.77
C ARG A 55 4.67 14.83 2.75
N LYS A 56 5.76 15.49 3.17
CA LYS A 56 6.95 15.68 2.32
C LYS A 56 7.45 14.30 1.89
N ARG A 57 7.58 14.13 0.57
CA ARG A 57 8.16 12.94 -0.02
C ARG A 57 9.64 12.92 0.36
N PRO A 58 10.24 11.75 0.65
CA PRO A 58 11.69 11.63 0.50
C PRO A 58 12.03 12.18 -0.89
N PRO A 59 13.13 12.96 -1.05
CA PRO A 59 13.53 13.43 -2.38
C PRO A 59 13.54 12.21 -3.29
N ALA A 60 12.72 12.26 -4.34
CA ALA A 60 12.60 11.18 -5.29
C ALA A 60 14.02 10.91 -5.78
N SER A 61 14.58 9.75 -5.46
CA SER A 61 15.66 9.26 -6.31
C SER A 61 15.06 9.21 -7.70
N ILE A 62 15.83 9.66 -8.70
CA ILE A 62 15.49 9.68 -10.13
C ILE A 62 14.87 8.35 -10.63
N LEU A 63 14.98 7.28 -9.84
CA LEU A 63 14.53 5.92 -10.14
C LEU A 63 13.12 5.54 -9.64
N THR A 64 12.43 6.32 -8.80
CA THR A 64 11.09 5.90 -8.30
C THR A 64 10.06 7.02 -8.21
N SER A 65 9.30 7.23 -9.30
CA SER A 65 8.10 8.08 -9.31
C SER A 65 6.88 7.44 -8.60
N PHE A 66 7.11 6.41 -7.79
CA PHE A 66 6.06 5.60 -7.16
C PHE A 66 5.97 5.88 -5.66
N TYR A 67 4.74 6.03 -5.17
CA TYR A 67 4.44 6.03 -3.75
C TYR A 67 4.52 4.59 -3.27
N ARG A 68 5.36 4.33 -2.26
CA ARG A 68 5.52 3.00 -1.66
C ARG A 68 5.18 3.03 -0.18
N ARG A 69 4.38 2.07 0.27
CA ARG A 69 4.06 1.85 1.68
C ARG A 69 4.27 0.37 2.00
N LEU A 70 4.73 0.10 3.22
CA LEU A 70 4.98 -1.26 3.69
C LEU A 70 3.97 -1.59 4.78
N VAL A 71 3.32 -2.74 4.64
CA VAL A 71 2.67 -3.42 5.76
C VAL A 71 3.42 -4.70 6.07
N VAL A 72 3.80 -4.85 7.32
CA VAL A 72 4.31 -6.08 7.91
C VAL A 72 3.12 -6.74 8.60
N SER A 73 2.81 -7.97 8.25
CA SER A 73 1.68 -8.67 8.86
C SER A 73 2.08 -10.07 9.31
N GLN A 74 1.61 -10.46 10.48
CA GLN A 74 1.64 -11.83 10.93
C GLN A 74 0.25 -12.45 10.73
N ALA A 75 0.18 -13.63 10.12
CA ALA A 75 -1.03 -14.42 10.03
C ALA A 75 -0.74 -15.84 10.56
N LYS A 76 -1.31 -16.19 11.72
CA LYS A 76 -0.93 -17.39 12.48
C LYS A 76 0.60 -17.50 12.69
N ARG A 77 1.23 -18.50 12.06
CA ARG A 77 2.65 -18.86 12.17
C ARG A 77 3.47 -18.34 10.99
N SER A 78 2.96 -17.34 10.28
CA SER A 78 3.60 -16.82 9.08
C SER A 78 3.68 -15.30 9.10
N ILE A 79 4.85 -14.77 8.76
CA ILE A 79 5.05 -13.35 8.49
C ILE A 79 4.95 -13.09 6.98
N TYR A 80 4.36 -11.96 6.62
CA TYR A 80 4.26 -11.43 5.27
C TYR A 80 4.72 -9.98 5.25
N LEU A 81 5.40 -9.60 4.17
CA LEU A 81 5.73 -8.22 3.86
C LEU A 81 4.95 -7.84 2.60
N THR A 82 4.14 -6.79 2.66
CA THR A 82 3.40 -6.33 1.48
C THR A 82 3.78 -4.90 1.16
N LEU A 83 4.35 -4.71 -0.04
CA LEU A 83 4.69 -3.42 -0.61
C LEU A 83 3.53 -2.93 -1.46
N ALA A 84 2.82 -1.93 -0.95
CA ALA A 84 1.84 -1.17 -1.70
C ALA A 84 2.57 -0.15 -2.56
N SER A 85 2.37 -0.18 -3.88
CA SER A 85 2.94 0.78 -4.81
C SER A 85 1.90 1.37 -5.76
N CYS A 86 1.93 2.69 -5.93
CA CYS A 86 1.07 3.39 -6.87
C CYS A 86 1.80 4.59 -7.46
N ASP A 87 1.34 5.08 -8.60
CA ASP A 87 1.92 6.24 -9.26
C ASP A 87 1.23 7.56 -8.84
N ALA A 88 1.67 8.67 -9.43
CA ALA A 88 1.06 9.97 -9.21
C ALA A 88 -0.37 10.08 -9.73
N ARG A 89 -0.77 9.31 -10.75
CA ARG A 89 -2.12 9.33 -11.33
C ARG A 89 -3.13 8.79 -10.32
N TYR A 90 -2.78 7.69 -9.63
CA TYR A 90 -3.65 7.17 -8.56
C TYR A 90 -3.78 8.13 -7.38
N ILE A 91 -2.70 8.83 -7.02
CA ILE A 91 -2.78 9.85 -5.97
C ILE A 91 -3.67 11.03 -6.37
N GLU A 92 -3.61 11.45 -7.63
CA GLU A 92 -4.51 12.48 -8.15
C GLU A 92 -5.97 12.01 -8.17
N TYR A 93 -6.20 10.74 -8.53
CA TYR A 93 -7.51 10.11 -8.41
C TYR A 93 -8.00 10.11 -6.96
N LEU A 94 -7.17 9.73 -5.98
CA LEU A 94 -7.54 9.77 -4.56
C LEU A 94 -7.85 11.19 -4.04
N LYS A 95 -7.29 12.24 -4.66
CA LYS A 95 -7.59 13.64 -4.32
C LYS A 95 -8.90 14.14 -4.93
N SER A 96 -9.10 13.85 -6.22
CA SER A 96 -10.15 14.47 -7.04
C SER A 96 -11.39 13.60 -7.20
N GLY A 97 -11.28 12.30 -6.94
CA GLY A 97 -12.31 11.30 -7.26
C GLY A 97 -12.46 11.03 -8.76
N LEU A 98 -11.64 11.68 -9.61
CA LEU A 98 -11.72 11.60 -11.06
C LEU A 98 -10.49 10.90 -11.62
N ILE A 99 -10.71 9.93 -12.51
CA ILE A 99 -9.63 9.41 -13.35
C ILE A 99 -9.50 10.41 -14.50
N LYS A 100 -8.41 11.19 -14.51
CA LYS A 100 -8.06 11.99 -15.69
C LYS A 100 -7.58 11.01 -16.77
N THR A 101 -8.48 10.58 -17.64
CA THR A 101 -8.12 9.95 -18.91
C THR A 101 -7.51 11.03 -19.79
N GLU A 102 -6.18 11.00 -19.96
CA GLU A 102 -5.52 11.87 -20.92
C GLU A 102 -6.07 11.58 -22.33
N PRO A 103 -6.59 12.59 -23.06
CA PRO A 103 -7.05 12.42 -24.43
C PRO A 103 -5.85 12.42 -25.37
N SER A 104 -5.09 11.31 -25.42
CA SER A 104 -4.16 10.92 -26.49
C SER A 104 -3.22 9.81 -25.99
N LEU A 105 -3.65 8.56 -26.11
CA LEU A 105 -2.69 7.45 -26.06
C LEU A 105 -2.00 7.38 -27.44
N PRO A 106 -0.65 7.33 -27.50
CA PRO A 106 0.04 6.96 -28.74
C PRO A 106 -0.38 5.54 -29.15
N GLU A 107 -0.26 5.22 -30.44
CA GLU A 107 -0.69 3.95 -31.09
C GLU A 107 -0.21 2.65 -30.41
N ASN A 108 0.72 2.74 -29.46
CA ASN A 108 1.08 1.68 -28.52
C ASN A 108 0.77 2.10 -27.07
N PRO A 109 -0.40 1.75 -26.51
CA PRO A 109 -0.67 2.02 -25.10
C PRO A 109 0.32 1.23 -24.25
N ARG A 110 1.11 1.92 -23.42
CA ARG A 110 1.81 1.25 -22.32
C ARG A 110 0.75 0.51 -21.51
N PRO A 111 0.98 -0.73 -21.06
CA PRO A 111 -0.01 -1.45 -20.25
C PRO A 111 -0.41 -0.54 -19.09
N GLU A 112 -1.71 -0.27 -18.98
CA GLU A 112 -2.26 0.58 -17.93
C GLU A 112 -1.82 -0.02 -16.59
N LEU A 113 -0.84 0.61 -15.94
CA LEU A 113 -0.37 0.15 -14.64
C LEU A 113 -1.56 0.15 -13.66
N PRO A 114 -1.73 -0.90 -12.85
CA PRO A 114 -2.81 -0.97 -11.89
C PRO A 114 -2.75 0.24 -10.95
N LEU A 115 -3.92 0.80 -10.62
CA LEU A 115 -4.07 1.98 -9.76
C LEU A 115 -3.30 1.84 -8.43
N LEU A 116 -3.38 0.66 -7.82
CA LEU A 116 -2.60 0.28 -6.64
C LEU A 116 -2.15 -1.18 -6.79
N MET A 117 -0.85 -1.43 -6.69
CA MET A 117 -0.28 -2.77 -6.67
C MET A 117 0.09 -3.16 -5.24
N MET A 118 -0.41 -4.30 -4.78
CA MET A 118 -0.10 -4.89 -3.47
C MET A 118 0.87 -6.07 -3.67
N GLN A 119 2.17 -5.80 -3.73
CA GLN A 119 3.20 -6.82 -3.94
C GLN A 119 3.54 -7.52 -2.61
N GLN A 120 3.18 -8.80 -2.50
CA GLN A 120 3.42 -9.59 -1.29
C GLN A 120 4.70 -10.42 -1.38
N TYR A 121 5.40 -10.55 -0.25
CA TYR A 121 6.54 -11.42 -0.02
C TYR A 121 6.29 -12.31 1.23
N GLY A 122 6.98 -13.45 1.29
CA GLY A 122 6.73 -14.53 2.25
C GLY A 122 5.86 -15.64 1.64
N PRO A 123 5.22 -16.50 2.45
CA PRO A 123 5.24 -16.52 3.92
C PRO A 123 6.60 -16.98 4.48
N TRP A 124 7.05 -16.34 5.56
CA TRP A 124 8.13 -16.88 6.41
C TRP A 124 7.53 -17.54 7.64
N ASN A 125 7.85 -18.82 7.85
CA ASN A 125 7.42 -19.56 9.04
C ASN A 125 8.20 -19.06 10.26
N ILE A 126 7.52 -18.86 11.39
CA ILE A 126 8.09 -18.38 12.65
C ILE A 126 7.93 -19.37 13.81
N SER A 127 7.47 -20.59 13.54
CA SER A 127 7.28 -21.62 14.56
C SER A 127 8.28 -22.78 14.38
N GLU A 128 9.58 -22.49 14.42
CA GLU A 128 10.59 -23.55 14.60
C GLU A 128 10.30 -24.37 15.86
#